data_AF-A0A0S7EP13-F1
#
_entry.id   AF-A0A0S7EP13-F1
#
_cell.length_a   1.000
_cell.length_b   1.000
_cell.length_c   1.000
_cell.angle_alpha   90.00
_cell.angle_beta   90.00
_cell.angle_gamma   90.00
#
_symmetry.space_group_name_H-M   'P 1'
#
loop_
_entity.id
_entity.type
_entity.pdbx_description
1 polymer ?
#
loop_
_entity_poly.entity_id
_entity_poly.type
_entity_poly.pdbx_seq_one_letter_code
_entity_poly.pdbx_strand_id
1 'polypeptide(L)'
;VPTEPLPVPKLNLTGRAPPRNAMVDLNSGNIDVPPNMTNWPSFHNGVAAGLKIAPASQVDSAWIAYNKPKSPELANEYAGFLMALGLNGHLTKLATLNIHDYLTKGHEMTSIGL
;
A
#
# COMPACT_ATOMS: atom_id res chain seq x y z
N VAL A 1 -10.13 3.75 19.02
CA VAL A 1 -10.07 3.32 17.61
C VAL A 1 -9.47 4.48 16.82
N PRO A 2 -8.47 4.26 15.95
CA PRO A 2 -7.87 5.36 15.20
C PRO A 2 -8.95 6.04 14.33
N THR A 3 -8.96 7.38 14.32
CA THR A 3 -9.96 8.19 13.62
C THR A 3 -9.52 8.61 12.22
N GLU A 4 -8.26 8.35 11.88
CA GLU A 4 -7.62 8.75 10.63
C GLU A 4 -7.12 7.52 9.86
N PRO A 5 -7.03 7.59 8.52
CA PRO A 5 -6.32 6.58 7.75
C PRO A 5 -4.85 6.54 8.16
N LEU A 6 -4.21 5.38 8.06
CA LEU A 6 -2.78 5.24 8.27
C LEU A 6 -2.03 6.09 7.22
N PRO A 7 -1.16 7.02 7.64
CA PRO A 7 -0.33 7.74 6.68
C PRO A 7 0.75 6.80 6.12
N VAL A 8 0.58 6.43 4.85
CA VAL A 8 1.61 5.73 4.08
C VAL A 8 2.50 6.79 3.41
N PRO A 9 3.81 6.81 3.69
CA PRO A 9 4.70 7.79 3.07
C PRO A 9 4.81 7.52 1.58
N LYS A 10 4.76 8.57 0.75
CA LYS A 10 4.89 8.41 -0.70
C LYS A 10 6.26 7.86 -1.08
N LEU A 11 6.27 6.75 -1.82
CA LEU A 11 7.48 6.23 -2.45
C LEU A 11 7.83 7.06 -3.69
N ASN A 12 8.85 7.92 -3.59
CA ASN A 12 9.28 8.78 -4.69
C ASN A 12 10.45 8.14 -5.46
N LEU A 13 10.33 8.08 -6.79
CA LEU A 13 11.39 7.60 -7.69
C LEU A 13 12.04 8.76 -8.48
N THR A 14 12.04 9.96 -7.90
CA THR A 14 12.62 11.16 -8.51
C THR A 14 13.98 11.49 -7.89
N GLY A 15 14.94 11.85 -8.72
CA GLY A 15 16.24 12.38 -8.30
C GLY A 15 16.31 13.90 -8.31
N ARG A 16 17.43 14.42 -7.80
CA ARG A 16 17.84 15.82 -7.92
C ARG A 16 19.26 15.89 -8.47
N ALA A 17 19.44 16.59 -9.58
CA ALA A 17 20.73 16.77 -10.24
C ALA A 17 21.39 18.08 -9.82
N PRO A 18 22.58 18.05 -9.17
CA PRO A 18 23.39 19.24 -8.91
C PRO A 18 23.96 19.84 -10.22
N PRO A 19 24.38 21.12 -10.23
CA PRO A 19 24.33 22.08 -9.12
C PRO A 19 22.97 22.80 -9.01
N ARG A 20 22.14 22.77 -10.07
CA ARG A 20 20.88 23.52 -10.13
C ARG A 20 19.72 22.86 -9.38
N ASN A 21 19.96 21.70 -8.76
CA ASN A 21 18.97 20.89 -8.06
C ASN A 21 17.75 20.54 -8.95
N ALA A 22 18.00 20.29 -10.24
CA ALA A 22 16.94 19.98 -11.20
C ALA A 22 16.30 18.62 -10.88
N MET A 23 14.97 18.53 -10.94
CA MET A 23 14.27 17.26 -10.74
C MET A 23 14.46 16.36 -11.96
N VAL A 24 14.86 15.12 -11.72
CA VAL A 24 14.92 14.06 -12.73
C VAL A 24 13.87 13.02 -12.36
N ASP A 25 12.98 12.70 -13.29
CA ASP A 25 11.94 11.67 -13.12
C ASP A 25 12.15 10.58 -14.17
N LEU A 26 12.12 9.32 -13.73
CA LEU A 26 12.25 8.16 -14.61
C LEU A 26 11.03 7.98 -15.51
N ASN A 27 9.88 8.55 -15.14
CA ASN A 27 8.64 8.47 -15.92
C ASN A 27 8.58 9.50 -17.07
N SER A 28 9.65 10.26 -17.32
CA SER A 28 9.64 11.35 -18.32
C SER A 28 9.69 10.88 -19.78
N GLY A 29 9.59 9.58 -20.04
CA GLY A 29 9.65 8.98 -21.39
C GLY A 29 11.04 8.98 -22.03
N ASN A 30 12.08 9.43 -21.31
CA ASN A 30 13.45 9.49 -21.81
C ASN A 30 14.24 8.20 -21.58
N ILE A 31 13.70 7.29 -20.76
CA ILE A 31 14.33 6.05 -20.33
C ILE A 31 13.28 4.95 -20.43
N ASP A 32 13.60 3.86 -21.11
CA ASP A 32 12.76 2.67 -21.13
C ASP A 32 12.79 2.00 -19.76
N VAL A 33 11.69 2.13 -19.03
CA VAL A 33 11.46 1.45 -17.75
C VAL A 33 10.40 0.38 -17.91
N PRO A 34 10.51 -0.78 -17.21
CA PRO A 34 9.46 -1.78 -17.24
C PRO A 34 8.12 -1.19 -16.75
N PRO A 35 6.99 -1.49 -17.41
CA PRO A 35 5.70 -0.86 -17.10
C PRO A 35 5.17 -1.18 -15.69
N ASN A 36 5.64 -2.27 -15.08
CA ASN A 36 5.25 -2.73 -13.75
C ASN A 36 6.35 -2.52 -12.69
N MET A 37 7.38 -1.72 -12.98
CA MET A 37 8.54 -1.51 -12.12
C MET A 37 8.17 -1.10 -10.68
N THR A 38 7.08 -0.36 -10.50
CA THR A 38 6.67 0.17 -9.19
C THR A 38 5.78 -0.77 -8.39
N ASN A 39 5.26 -1.87 -8.97
CA ASN A 39 4.25 -2.70 -8.31
C ASN A 39 4.74 -3.30 -6.98
N TRP A 40 5.85 -4.03 -7.02
CA TRP A 40 6.45 -4.65 -5.83
C TRP A 40 7.02 -3.62 -4.84
N PRO A 41 7.76 -2.58 -5.27
CA PRO A 41 8.16 -1.51 -4.36
C PRO A 41 7.00 -0.84 -3.62
N SER A 42 5.89 -0.53 -4.32
CA SER A 42 4.69 0.04 -3.69
C SER A 42 4.05 -0.95 -2.71
N PHE A 43 3.97 -2.23 -3.07
CA PHE A 43 3.52 -3.28 -2.14
C PHE A 43 4.36 -3.30 -0.86
N HIS A 44 5.69 -3.35 -0.97
CA HIS A 44 6.57 -3.31 0.20
C HIS A 44 6.45 -2.01 1.02
N ASN A 45 6.21 -0.87 0.37
CA ASN A 45 5.95 0.40 1.06
C ASN A 45 4.70 0.31 1.95
N GLY A 46 3.64 -0.31 1.43
CA GLY A 46 2.42 -0.61 2.18
C GLY A 46 2.66 -1.54 3.37
N VAL A 47 3.44 -2.62 3.17
CA VAL A 47 3.82 -3.55 4.24
C VAL A 47 4.57 -2.80 5.34
N ALA A 48 5.60 -2.03 4.97
CA ALA A 48 6.39 -1.25 5.89
C ALA A 48 5.54 -0.24 6.67
N ALA A 49 4.55 0.38 6.02
CA ALA A 49 3.62 1.27 6.69
C ALA A 49 2.76 0.54 7.72
N GLY A 50 2.14 -0.58 7.34
CA GLY A 50 1.26 -1.35 8.23
C GLY A 50 1.99 -2.00 9.41
N LEU A 51 3.24 -2.42 9.23
CA LEU A 51 4.04 -3.04 10.31
C LEU A 51 4.34 -2.07 11.47
N LYS A 52 4.27 -0.75 11.25
CA LYS A 52 4.39 0.24 12.32
C LYS A 52 3.21 0.20 13.32
N ILE A 53 2.10 -0.44 12.97
CA ILE A 53 0.94 -0.56 13.87
C ILE A 53 1.28 -1.54 14.98
N ALA A 54 1.28 -1.06 16.22
CA ALA A 54 1.57 -1.93 17.36
C ALA A 54 0.52 -3.07 17.47
N PRO A 55 0.92 -4.29 17.85
CA PRO A 55 -0.01 -5.41 18.06
C PRO A 55 -1.13 -5.11 19.07
N ALA A 56 -0.88 -4.24 20.06
CA ALA A 56 -1.88 -3.82 21.05
C ALA A 56 -2.90 -2.78 20.53
N SER A 57 -2.73 -2.28 19.29
CA SER A 57 -3.60 -1.26 18.72
C SER A 57 -5.03 -1.78 18.51
N GLN A 58 -6.01 -0.95 18.83
CA GLN A 58 -7.42 -1.25 18.61
C GLN A 58 -7.81 -0.94 17.16
N VAL A 59 -7.47 -1.86 16.26
CA VAL A 59 -7.91 -1.88 14.86
C VAL A 59 -9.20 -2.69 14.75
N ASP A 60 -10.20 -2.20 14.02
CA ASP A 60 -11.45 -2.91 13.71
C ASP A 60 -11.68 -3.03 12.18
N SER A 61 -12.67 -3.84 11.77
CA SER A 61 -12.95 -4.06 10.35
C SER A 61 -13.32 -2.78 9.60
N ALA A 62 -13.98 -1.83 10.27
CA ALA A 62 -14.43 -0.58 9.65
C ALA A 62 -13.23 0.32 9.34
N TRP A 63 -12.27 0.40 10.26
CA TRP A 63 -11.03 1.13 10.06
C TRP A 63 -10.16 0.50 8.97
N ILE A 64 -10.06 -0.83 8.90
CA ILE A 64 -9.34 -1.49 7.80
C ILE A 64 -9.96 -1.11 6.46
N ALA A 65 -11.29 -1.18 6.33
CA ALA A 65 -11.99 -0.79 5.10
C ALA A 65 -11.86 0.71 4.79
N TYR A 66 -11.76 1.57 5.81
CA TYR A 66 -11.56 3.01 5.66
C TYR A 66 -10.21 3.37 5.05
N ASN A 67 -9.19 2.52 5.23
CA ASN A 67 -7.87 2.70 4.62
C ASN A 67 -7.83 2.36 3.12
N LYS A 68 -8.92 1.82 2.56
CA LYS A 68 -8.97 1.47 1.14
C LYS A 68 -8.77 2.72 0.26
N PRO A 69 -7.76 2.72 -0.63
CA PRO A 69 -7.48 3.88 -1.45
C PRO A 69 -8.60 4.11 -2.47
N LYS A 70 -8.86 5.38 -2.77
CA LYS A 70 -9.78 5.80 -3.84
C LYS A 70 -9.15 5.73 -5.23
N SER A 71 -7.82 5.82 -5.29
CA SER A 71 -7.05 5.75 -6.55
C SER A 71 -6.53 4.33 -6.79
N PRO A 72 -6.71 3.77 -8.01
CA PRO A 72 -6.15 2.47 -8.39
C PRO A 72 -4.63 2.40 -8.28
N GLU A 73 -3.93 3.53 -8.43
CA GLU A 73 -2.46 3.60 -8.37
C GLU A 73 -1.88 3.18 -7.01
N LEU A 74 -2.69 3.31 -5.95
CA LEU A 74 -2.33 2.94 -4.58
C LEU A 74 -2.82 1.53 -4.21
N ALA A 75 -3.43 0.78 -5.13
CA ALA A 75 -3.97 -0.55 -4.85
C ALA A 75 -2.87 -1.55 -4.42
N ASN A 76 -1.69 -1.49 -5.05
CA ASN A 76 -0.54 -2.31 -4.67
C ASN A 76 -0.05 -1.99 -3.26
N GLU A 77 0.02 -0.71 -2.92
CA GLU A 77 0.39 -0.25 -1.59
C GLU A 77 -0.62 -0.68 -0.53
N TYR A 78 -1.92 -0.56 -0.83
CA TYR A 78 -2.97 -1.04 0.06
C TYR A 78 -2.93 -2.57 0.25
N ALA A 79 -2.61 -3.33 -0.80
CA ALA A 79 -2.44 -4.77 -0.69
C ALA A 79 -1.30 -5.15 0.28
N GLY A 80 -0.18 -4.43 0.22
CA GLY A 80 0.91 -4.61 1.18
C GLY A 80 0.51 -4.25 2.62
N PHE A 81 -0.28 -3.19 2.78
CA PHE A 81 -0.85 -2.83 4.08
C PHE A 81 -1.73 -3.95 4.67
N LEU A 82 -2.56 -4.60 3.84
CA LEU A 82 -3.38 -5.75 4.28
C LEU A 82 -2.51 -6.92 4.75
N MET A 83 -1.43 -7.24 4.03
CA MET A 83 -0.47 -8.28 4.44
C MET A 83 0.13 -7.96 5.81
N ALA A 84 0.56 -6.71 6.03
CA ALA A 84 1.12 -6.30 7.31
C ALA A 84 0.12 -6.43 8.47
N LEU A 85 -1.16 -6.15 8.25
CA LEU A 85 -2.20 -6.41 9.25
C LEU A 85 -2.37 -7.90 9.54
N GLY A 86 -2.19 -8.76 8.54
CA GLY A 86 -2.18 -10.21 8.70
C GLY A 86 -1.02 -10.65 9.61
N LEU A 87 0.19 -10.19 9.31
CA LEU A 87 1.39 -10.47 10.09
C LEU A 87 1.31 -9.94 11.54
N ASN A 88 0.65 -8.80 11.74
CA ASN A 88 0.40 -8.22 13.06
C ASN A 88 -0.81 -8.84 13.81
N GLY A 89 -1.51 -9.80 13.21
CA GLY A 89 -2.67 -10.48 13.79
C GLY A 89 -3.98 -9.66 13.79
N HIS A 90 -3.97 -8.45 13.22
CA HIS A 90 -5.14 -7.57 13.17
C HIS A 90 -6.13 -7.94 12.07
N LEU A 91 -5.67 -8.61 11.01
CA LEU A 91 -6.54 -8.99 9.88
C LEU A 91 -7.62 -10.00 10.25
N THR A 92 -7.45 -10.74 11.36
CA THR A 92 -8.48 -11.63 11.94
C THR A 92 -9.78 -10.90 12.28
N LYS A 93 -9.73 -9.58 12.46
CA LYS A 93 -10.89 -8.74 12.76
C LYS A 93 -11.62 -8.25 11.51
N LEU A 94 -11.08 -8.49 10.31
CA LEU A 94 -11.71 -8.13 9.05
C LEU A 94 -12.88 -9.08 8.75
N ALA A 95 -14.05 -8.53 8.42
CA ALA A 95 -15.21 -9.35 8.10
C ALA A 95 -14.96 -10.25 6.86
N THR A 96 -15.37 -11.52 6.94
CA THR A 96 -15.19 -12.51 5.85
C THR A 96 -15.79 -12.04 4.52
N LEU A 97 -16.91 -11.32 4.55
CA LEU A 97 -17.52 -10.75 3.33
C LEU A 97 -16.62 -9.69 2.68
N ASN A 98 -15.87 -8.92 3.47
CA ASN A 98 -14.92 -7.95 2.92
C ASN A 98 -13.73 -8.67 2.27
N ILE A 99 -13.25 -9.77 2.87
CA ILE A 99 -12.20 -10.61 2.28
C ILE A 99 -12.66 -11.13 0.91
N HIS A 100 -13.90 -11.63 0.82
CA HIS A 100 -14.48 -12.08 -0.44
C HIS A 100 -14.61 -10.93 -1.47
N ASP A 101 -15.06 -9.72 -1.08
CA ASP A 101 -15.09 -8.54 -1.97
C ASP A 101 -13.70 -8.16 -2.50
N TYR A 102 -12.66 -8.33 -1.69
CA TYR A 102 -11.28 -8.07 -2.14
C TYR A 102 -10.81 -9.12 -3.16
N LEU A 103 -11.00 -10.41 -2.86
CA LEU A 103 -10.50 -11.50 -3.72
C LEU A 103 -11.25 -11.59 -5.06
N THR A 104 -12.56 -11.32 -5.07
CA THR A 104 -13.35 -11.35 -6.31
C THR A 104 -12.97 -10.27 -7.33
N LYS A 105 -12.25 -9.23 -6.91
CA LYS A 105 -11.74 -8.17 -7.80
C LYS A 105 -10.59 -8.63 -8.68
N GLY A 106 -9.98 -9.78 -8.39
CA GLY A 106 -8.94 -10.38 -9.23
C GLY A 106 -7.63 -9.58 -9.29
N HIS A 107 -7.41 -8.62 -8.38
CA HIS A 107 -6.17 -7.87 -8.31
C HIS A 107 -5.08 -8.70 -7.64
N GLU A 108 -4.10 -9.14 -8.43
CA GLU A 108 -3.05 -10.10 -8.03
C GLU A 108 -2.38 -9.75 -6.69
N MET A 109 -1.91 -8.51 -6.52
CA MET A 109 -1.21 -8.10 -5.29
C MET A 109 -2.12 -8.17 -4.07
N THR A 110 -3.40 -7.84 -4.21
CA THR A 110 -4.37 -7.93 -3.10
C THR A 110 -4.61 -9.39 -2.72
N SER A 111 -4.67 -10.29 -3.70
CA SER A 111 -4.77 -11.73 -3.45
C SER A 111 -3.52 -12.31 -2.79
N ILE A 112 -2.33 -11.77 -3.10
CA ILE A 112 -1.09 -12.14 -2.41
C ILE A 112 -1.09 -11.62 -0.97
N GLY A 113 -1.66 -10.43 -0.75
CA GLY A 113 -1.64 -9.75 0.55
C GLY A 113 -2.65 -10.26 1.58
N LEU A 114 -3.65 -11.03 1.17
CA LEU A 114 -4.71 -11.60 2.00
C LEU A 114 -4.50 -13.10 2.21
#